data_AF-S8DL21-F1
#
_entry.id   AF-S8DL21-F1
#
_cell.length_a   1.000
_cell.length_b   1.000
_cell.length_c   1.000
_cell.angle_alpha   90.00
_cell.angle_beta   90.00
_cell.angle_gamma   90.00
#
_symmetry.space_group_name_H-M   'P 1'
#
loop_
_entity.id
_entity.type
_entity.pdbx_description
1 polymer ?
#
loop_
_entity_poly.entity_id
_entity_poly.type
_entity_poly.pdbx_seq_one_letter_code
_entity_poly.pdbx_strand_id
1 'polypeptide(L)'
;KLGDRVLRPFLQDVIRFEPLVKTLGTVMLTKPLLIPSIFKQVGFPVLVDWSGHFVMLGWYTFLSLYIDPLIQPLLRRFPAKRKFEWKRKLEAWKYGAGLDYKFTHDNTEHPPV
;
A
#
# COMPACT_ATOMS: atom_id res chain seq x y z
N LYS A 1 6.25 -0.30 24.71
CA LYS A 1 5.57 -0.10 23.40
C LYS A 1 6.11 1.18 22.72
N LEU A 2 7.39 1.21 22.32
CA LEU A 2 7.94 2.33 21.53
C LEU A 2 7.90 2.08 20.02
N GLY A 3 7.86 0.81 19.59
CA GLY A 3 7.92 0.43 18.19
C GLY A 3 6.87 1.12 17.31
N ASP A 4 5.60 1.10 17.71
CA ASP A 4 4.52 1.67 16.89
C ASP A 4 4.65 3.19 16.69
N ARG A 5 5.12 3.93 17.70
CA ARG A 5 5.30 5.39 17.61
C ARG A 5 6.50 5.75 16.73
N VAL A 6 7.56 4.95 16.78
CA VAL A 6 8.77 5.11 15.98
C VAL A 6 8.55 4.68 14.52
N LEU A 7 7.77 3.62 14.29
CA LEU A 7 7.54 3.08 12.94
C LEU A 7 6.52 3.90 12.14
N ARG A 8 5.57 4.56 12.82
CA ARG A 8 4.46 5.27 12.19
C ARG A 8 4.86 6.30 11.12
N PRO A 9 5.90 7.14 11.28
CA PRO A 9 6.35 8.05 10.23
C PRO A 9 6.77 7.31 8.95
N PHE A 10 7.52 6.20 9.07
CA PHE A 10 7.95 5.41 7.91
C PHE A 10 6.79 4.77 7.16
N LEU A 11 5.72 4.39 7.86
CA LEU A 11 4.52 3.82 7.25
C LEU A 11 3.71 4.84 6.43
N GLN A 12 3.91 6.14 6.68
CA GLN A 12 3.27 7.21 5.90
C GLN A 12 3.92 7.41 4.53
N ASP A 13 5.20 7.09 4.42
CA ASP A 13 5.98 7.26 3.18
C ASP A 13 5.68 6.17 2.14
N VAL A 14 4.96 5.11 2.52
CA VAL A 14 4.59 4.05 1.59
C VAL A 14 3.47 4.52 0.67
N ILE A 15 3.75 4.52 -0.63
CA ILE A 15 2.78 4.89 -1.66
C ILE A 15 1.62 3.89 -1.67
N ARG A 16 0.39 4.40 -1.58
CA ARG A 16 -0.85 3.62 -1.68
C ARG A 16 -1.40 3.63 -3.10
N PHE A 17 -1.98 2.51 -3.50
CA PHE A 17 -2.53 2.33 -4.84
C PHE A 17 -3.65 3.32 -5.18
N GLU A 18 -4.67 3.46 -4.33
CA GLU A 18 -5.85 4.30 -4.64
C GLU A 18 -5.50 5.80 -4.82
N PRO A 19 -4.79 6.47 -3.88
CA PRO A 19 -4.37 7.86 -4.10
C PRO A 19 -3.50 8.02 -5.34
N LEU A 20 -2.62 7.07 -5.63
CA LEU A 20 -1.74 7.09 -6.80
C LEU A 20 -2.52 7.01 -8.11
N VAL A 21 -3.44 6.03 -8.24
CA VAL A 21 -4.33 5.88 -9.40
C VAL A 21 -5.15 7.14 -9.60
N LYS A 22 -5.74 7.70 -8.54
CA LYS A 22 -6.55 8.91 -8.59
C LYS A 22 -5.74 10.10 -9.11
N THR A 23 -4.51 10.24 -8.62
CA THR A 23 -3.60 11.31 -9.04
C THR A 23 -3.23 11.16 -10.51
N LEU A 24 -2.76 9.98 -10.92
CA LEU A 24 -2.39 9.68 -12.30
C LEU A 24 -3.57 9.91 -13.25
N GLY A 25 -4.74 9.34 -12.96
CA GLY A 25 -5.94 9.49 -13.77
C GLY A 25 -6.38 10.95 -13.89
N THR A 26 -6.33 11.70 -12.78
CA THR A 26 -6.66 13.13 -12.80
C THR A 26 -5.69 13.91 -13.67
N VAL A 27 -4.38 13.66 -13.56
CA VAL A 27 -3.37 14.32 -14.41
C VAL A 27 -3.56 13.97 -15.88
N MET A 28 -3.87 12.72 -16.20
CA MET A 28 -4.12 12.30 -17.58
C MET A 28 -5.35 13.00 -18.20
N LEU A 29 -6.42 13.19 -17.41
CA LEU A 29 -7.64 13.87 -17.86
C LEU A 29 -7.47 15.40 -17.94
N THR A 30 -6.80 16.01 -16.97
CA THR A 30 -6.70 17.48 -16.85
C THR A 30 -5.52 18.07 -17.62
N LYS A 31 -4.44 17.31 -17.83
CA LYS A 31 -3.20 17.77 -18.45
C LYS A 31 -2.63 16.74 -19.43
N PRO A 32 -3.37 16.35 -20.47
CA PRO A 32 -2.93 15.30 -21.42
C PRO A 32 -1.64 15.66 -22.17
N LEU A 33 -1.38 16.97 -22.36
CA LEU A 33 -0.16 17.49 -22.98
C LEU A 33 1.12 17.18 -22.18
N LEU A 34 1.01 16.83 -20.90
CA LEU A 34 2.16 16.40 -20.09
C LEU A 34 2.64 15.00 -20.45
N ILE A 35 1.76 14.13 -20.99
CA ILE A 35 2.09 12.74 -21.25
C ILE A 35 3.27 12.65 -22.25
N PRO A 36 3.24 13.28 -23.44
CA PRO A 36 4.38 13.24 -24.36
C PRO A 36 5.66 13.82 -23.75
N SER A 37 5.55 14.85 -22.90
CA SER A 37 6.69 15.47 -22.21
C SER A 37 7.35 14.49 -21.23
N ILE A 38 6.55 13.77 -20.44
CA ILE A 38 7.02 12.72 -19.52
C ILE A 38 7.76 11.65 -20.31
N PHE A 39 7.14 11.13 -21.39
CA PHE A 39 7.78 10.12 -22.25
C PHE A 39 9.14 10.58 -22.80
N LYS A 40 9.26 11.87 -23.19
CA LYS A 40 10.52 12.45 -23.65
C LYS A 40 11.57 12.57 -22.53
N GLN A 41 11.15 12.87 -21.30
CA GLN A 41 12.05 13.08 -20.17
C GLN A 41 12.55 11.78 -19.55
N VAL A 42 11.66 10.81 -19.30
CA VAL A 42 12.01 9.56 -18.59
C VAL A 42 12.33 8.40 -19.53
N GLY A 43 11.85 8.45 -20.77
CA GLY A 43 12.05 7.39 -21.75
C GLY A 43 11.09 6.20 -21.59
N PHE A 44 10.84 5.50 -22.70
CA PHE A 44 9.92 4.37 -22.75
C PHE A 44 10.32 3.18 -21.84
N PRO A 45 11.59 2.74 -21.79
CA PRO A 45 11.97 1.58 -20.98
C PRO A 45 11.70 1.78 -19.48
N VAL A 46 11.95 2.99 -18.98
CA VAL A 46 11.73 3.36 -17.57
C VAL A 46 10.24 3.32 -17.22
N LEU A 47 9.37 3.76 -18.14
CA LEU A 47 7.92 3.72 -17.93
C LEU A 47 7.39 2.28 -17.88
N VAL A 48 7.93 1.38 -18.71
CA VAL A 48 7.55 -0.04 -18.67
C VAL A 48 7.94 -0.67 -17.34
N ASP A 49 9.17 -0.44 -16.88
CA ASP A 49 9.64 -0.93 -15.58
C ASP A 49 8.79 -0.39 -14.41
N TRP A 50 8.54 0.93 -14.39
CA TRP A 50 7.67 1.56 -13.40
C TRP A 50 6.23 1.02 -13.45
N SER A 51 5.70 0.73 -14.64
CA SER A 51 4.36 0.16 -14.79
C SER A 51 4.25 -1.25 -14.20
N GLY A 52 5.32 -2.04 -14.26
CA GLY A 52 5.41 -3.34 -13.59
C GLY A 52 5.31 -3.18 -12.07
N HIS A 53 6.06 -2.24 -11.49
CA HIS A 53 5.97 -1.92 -10.06
C HIS A 53 4.58 -1.41 -9.66
N PHE A 54 3.96 -0.58 -10.49
CA PHE A 54 2.59 -0.08 -10.28
C PHE A 54 1.56 -1.22 -10.26
N VAL A 55 1.65 -2.16 -11.20
CA VAL A 55 0.78 -3.35 -11.24
C VAL A 55 1.02 -4.23 -10.01
N MET A 56 2.27 -4.42 -9.59
CA MET A 56 2.59 -5.19 -8.39
C MET A 56 2.00 -4.55 -7.12
N LEU A 57 2.04 -3.22 -7.00
CA LEU A 57 1.40 -2.48 -5.90
C LEU A 57 -0.13 -2.71 -5.90
N GLY A 58 -0.76 -2.66 -7.07
CA GLY A 58 -2.18 -3.00 -7.24
C GLY A 58 -2.47 -4.45 -6.81
N TRP A 59 -1.62 -5.39 -7.21
CA TRP A 59 -1.74 -6.80 -6.86
C TRP A 59 -1.63 -7.03 -5.34
N TYR A 60 -0.67 -6.39 -4.67
CA TYR A 60 -0.50 -6.48 -3.22
C TYR A 60 -1.70 -5.86 -2.48
N THR A 61 -2.23 -4.75 -2.99
CA THR A 61 -3.45 -4.12 -2.46
C THR A 61 -4.63 -5.08 -2.58
N PHE A 62 -4.83 -5.69 -3.76
CA PHE A 62 -5.89 -6.65 -4.01
C PHE A 62 -5.78 -7.89 -3.11
N LEU A 63 -4.59 -8.50 -3.03
CA LEU A 63 -4.34 -9.64 -2.16
C LEU A 63 -4.67 -9.33 -0.69
N SER A 64 -4.28 -8.15 -0.22
CA SER A 64 -4.50 -7.72 1.16
C SER A 64 -5.97 -7.45 1.49
N LEU A 65 -6.73 -6.86 0.56
CA LEU A 65 -8.11 -6.47 0.82
C LEU A 65 -9.10 -7.61 0.58
N TYR A 66 -8.84 -8.49 -0.39
CA TYR A 66 -9.80 -9.50 -0.83
C TYR A 66 -9.36 -10.92 -0.51
N ILE A 67 -8.07 -11.25 -0.69
CA ILE A 67 -7.60 -12.63 -0.50
C ILE A 67 -7.29 -12.94 0.96
N ASP A 68 -6.62 -12.03 1.69
CA ASP A 68 -6.36 -12.20 3.13
C ASP A 68 -7.62 -12.58 3.93
N PRO A 69 -8.72 -11.79 3.92
CA PRO A 69 -9.92 -12.13 4.69
C PRO A 69 -10.58 -13.43 4.20
N LEU A 70 -10.46 -13.76 2.91
CA LEU A 70 -11.05 -14.96 2.32
C LEU A 70 -10.34 -16.23 2.82
N ILE A 71 -9.01 -16.21 2.95
CA ILE A 71 -8.23 -17.39 3.37
C ILE A 71 -8.02 -17.48 4.88
N GLN A 72 -8.26 -16.38 5.62
CA GLN A 72 -8.06 -16.32 7.07
C GLN A 72 -8.79 -17.43 7.86
N PRO A 73 -10.06 -17.81 7.56
CA PRO A 73 -10.75 -18.88 8.26
C PRO A 73 -10.06 -20.25 8.09
N LEU A 74 -9.52 -20.51 6.90
CA LEU A 74 -8.78 -21.73 6.61
C LEU A 74 -7.45 -21.77 7.37
N LEU A 75 -6.71 -20.65 7.36
CA LEU A 75 -5.41 -20.54 8.04
C LEU A 75 -5.50 -20.72 9.56
N ARG A 76 -6.65 -20.41 10.18
CA ARG A 76 -6.87 -20.64 11.61
C ARG A 76 -6.84 -22.12 12.00
N ARG A 77 -7.11 -23.02 11.06
CA ARG A 77 -7.10 -24.49 11.26
C ARG A 77 -5.70 -25.10 11.15
N PHE A 78 -4.70 -24.34 10.74
CA PHE A 78 -3.34 -24.85 10.55
C PHE A 78 -2.56 -25.01 11.87
N PRO A 79 -1.60 -25.95 11.91
CA PRO A 79 -0.68 -26.06 13.04
C PRO A 79 0.17 -24.78 13.20
N ALA A 80 0.61 -24.51 14.43
CA ALA A 80 1.20 -23.24 14.83
C ALA A 80 2.32 -22.73 13.90
N LYS A 81 3.23 -23.61 13.47
CA LYS A 81 4.32 -23.26 12.55
C LYS A 81 3.80 -22.73 11.21
N ARG A 82 2.91 -23.47 10.54
CA ARG A 82 2.33 -23.05 9.25
C ARG A 82 1.48 -21.79 9.40
N LYS A 83 0.74 -21.67 10.51
CA LYS A 83 -0.03 -20.47 10.81
C LYS A 83 0.88 -19.23 10.91
N PHE A 84 2.04 -19.35 11.55
CA PHE A 84 3.02 -18.25 11.63
C PHE A 84 3.58 -17.87 10.26
N GLU A 85 4.03 -18.85 9.47
CA GLU A 85 4.57 -18.60 8.12
C GLU A 85 3.55 -17.88 7.22
N TRP A 86 2.30 -18.32 7.22
CA TRP A 86 1.23 -17.68 6.47
C TRP A 86 0.91 -16.28 6.99
N LYS A 87 0.88 -16.10 8.31
CA LYS A 87 0.69 -14.78 8.91
C LYS A 87 1.76 -13.79 8.42
N ARG A 88 3.04 -14.21 8.35
CA ARG A 88 4.13 -13.35 7.84
C ARG A 88 3.97 -13.00 6.37
N LYS A 89 3.47 -13.93 5.54
CA LYS A 89 3.20 -13.66 4.11
C LYS A 89 2.04 -12.67 3.92
N LEU A 90 0.95 -12.85 4.66
CA LEU A 90 -0.19 -11.95 4.67
C LEU A 90 0.20 -10.54 5.12
N GLU A 91 1.00 -10.47 6.19
CA GLU A 91 1.58 -9.22 6.67
C GLU A 91 2.41 -8.54 5.57
N ALA A 92 3.27 -9.28 4.85
CA ALA A 92 4.08 -8.71 3.78
C ALA A 92 3.24 -8.08 2.66
N TRP A 93 2.07 -8.65 2.32
CA TRP A 93 1.15 -8.04 1.36
C TRP A 93 0.61 -6.71 1.90
N LYS A 94 0.16 -6.72 3.16
CA LYS A 94 -0.44 -5.55 3.81
C LYS A 94 0.55 -4.40 3.96
N TYR A 95 1.77 -4.69 4.42
CA TYR A 95 2.85 -3.72 4.55
C TYR A 95 3.31 -3.22 3.17
N GLY A 96 3.48 -4.12 2.20
CA GLY A 96 3.89 -3.75 0.83
C GLY A 96 2.87 -2.89 0.09
N ALA A 97 1.59 -2.92 0.50
CA ALA A 97 0.53 -2.07 -0.03
C ALA A 97 0.29 -0.77 0.79
N GLY A 98 1.02 -0.55 1.89
CA GLY A 98 0.83 0.60 2.79
C GLY A 98 -0.51 0.63 3.53
N LEU A 99 -1.19 -0.52 3.67
CA LEU A 99 -2.52 -0.66 4.27
C LEU A 99 -2.49 -0.84 5.80
N ASP A 100 -1.33 -0.71 6.40
CA ASP A 100 -1.07 -0.84 7.83
C ASP A 100 -1.08 0.49 8.57
N TYR A 101 -0.87 1.62 7.87
CA TYR A 101 -1.00 2.94 8.46
C TYR A 101 -2.47 3.31 8.75
N LYS A 102 -2.76 3.64 10.01
CA LYS A 102 -4.06 4.13 10.48
C LYS A 102 -3.95 5.64 10.73
N PHE A 103 -4.77 6.43 10.05
CA PHE A 103 -5.00 7.82 10.41
C PHE A 103 -5.77 7.84 11.73
N THR A 104 -5.07 7.87 12.86
CA THR A 104 -5.69 8.29 14.12
C THR A 104 -6.00 9.78 13.99
N HIS A 105 -7.27 10.14 13.84
CA HIS A 105 -7.72 11.47 14.24
C HIS A 105 -7.55 11.53 15.76
N ASP A 106 -6.52 12.24 16.20
CA ASP A 106 -6.30 12.53 17.61
C ASP A 106 -7.34 13.57 18.04
N ASN A 107 -8.51 13.11 18.48
CA ASN A 107 -9.57 13.96 19.05
C ASN A 107 -9.82 13.64 20.52
N THR A 108 -8.88 12.98 21.22
CA THR A 108 -9.03 12.66 22.64
C THR A 108 -7.68 12.54 23.33
N GLU A 109 -6.91 13.61 23.47
CA GLU A 109 -5.81 13.64 24.46
C GLU A 109 -5.37 15.08 24.83
N HIS A 110 -6.30 15.90 25.34
CA HIS A 110 -5.96 17.00 26.27
C HIS A 110 -7.19 17.40 27.11
N PRO A 111 -7.22 17.14 28.44
CA PRO A 111 -8.08 17.92 29.33
C PRO A 111 -7.48 19.34 29.51
N PRO A 112 -8.31 20.40 29.55
CA PRO A 112 -7.83 21.74 29.86
C PRO A 112 -7.28 21.78 31.29
N VAL A 113 -6.12 22.43 31.44
CA VAL A 113 -5.45 22.75 32.70
C VAL A 113 -6.25 23.78 33.48
#